data_AF-A0A8J8BEB6-F1
#
_entry.id   AF-A0A8J8BEB6-F1
#
_cell.length_a   1.000
_cell.length_b   1.000
_cell.length_c   1.000
_cell.angle_alpha   90.00
_cell.angle_beta   90.00
_cell.angle_gamma   90.00
#
_symmetry.space_group_name_H-M   'P 1'
#
loop_
_entity.id
_entity.type
_entity.pdbx_description
1 polymer ?
#
loop_
_entity_poly.entity_id
_entity_poly.type
_entity_poly.pdbx_seq_one_letter_code
_entity_poly.pdbx_strand_id
1 'polypeptide(L)'
;MRTGAIDIRTHSSRLRALTAVAALAAAPLAAFLAASPAQAASTLRAAAEAQSRYMGTELTGNMVNNSTITNLAGTQFDMVT
;
A
#
# COMPACT_ATOMS: atom_id res chain seq x y z
N MET A 1 -18.22 60.90 13.02
CA MET A 1 -18.70 59.65 12.39
C MET A 1 -17.78 59.33 11.22
N ARG A 2 -16.81 58.42 11.39
CA ARG A 2 -15.93 57.93 10.31
C ARG A 2 -15.97 56.41 10.34
N THR A 3 -16.74 55.85 9.42
CA THR A 3 -17.05 54.43 9.26
C THR A 3 -15.78 53.66 8.89
N GLY A 4 -15.45 52.66 9.71
CA GLY A 4 -14.35 51.73 9.47
C GLY A 4 -14.63 50.89 8.23
N ALA A 5 -13.74 50.97 7.25
CA ALA A 5 -13.70 50.03 6.13
C ALA A 5 -13.21 48.68 6.67
N ILE A 6 -14.12 47.73 6.82
CA ILE A 6 -13.79 46.35 7.19
C ILE A 6 -13.05 45.76 5.99
N ASP A 7 -11.75 45.51 6.18
CA ASP A 7 -10.87 44.90 5.20
C ASP A 7 -11.28 43.44 4.94
N ILE A 8 -12.21 43.25 4.00
CA ILE A 8 -12.74 41.93 3.57
C ILE A 8 -11.70 41.16 2.72
N ARG A 9 -10.73 41.87 2.14
CA ARG A 9 -9.77 41.33 1.17
C ARG A 9 -8.77 40.37 1.79
N THR A 10 -8.48 40.54 3.08
CA THR A 10 -7.52 39.68 3.81
C THR A 10 -8.15 38.36 4.30
N HIS A 11 -9.47 38.29 4.40
CA HIS A 11 -10.16 37.09 4.92
C HIS A 11 -10.28 35.99 3.87
N SER A 12 -10.52 36.38 2.62
CA SER A 12 -10.68 35.45 1.48
C SER A 12 -9.38 34.76 1.07
N SER A 13 -8.23 35.42 1.24
CA SER A 13 -6.91 34.81 0.97
C SER A 13 -6.52 33.77 2.02
N ARG A 14 -6.85 34.02 3.30
CA ARG A 14 -6.64 33.07 4.40
C ARG A 14 -7.51 31.82 4.27
N LEU A 15 -8.78 32.01 3.90
CA LEU A 15 -9.70 30.90 3.61
C LEU A 15 -9.21 30.04 2.43
N ARG A 16 -8.70 30.68 1.37
CA ARG A 16 -8.12 29.99 0.21
C ARG A 16 -6.84 29.21 0.55
N ALA A 17 -5.97 29.78 1.39
CA ALA A 17 -4.77 29.09 1.85
C ALA A 17 -5.11 27.86 2.71
N LEU A 18 -6.10 27.98 3.62
CA LEU A 18 -6.57 26.87 4.44
C LEU A 18 -7.18 25.75 3.60
N THR A 19 -7.97 26.07 2.56
CA THR A 19 -8.51 25.05 1.64
C THR A 19 -7.43 24.32 0.85
N ALA A 20 -6.35 25.02 0.45
CA ALA A 20 -5.26 24.39 -0.28
C ALA A 20 -4.46 23.40 0.60
N VAL A 21 -4.21 23.76 1.86
CA VAL A 21 -3.54 22.89 2.84
C VAL A 21 -4.41 21.68 3.18
N ALA A 22 -5.72 21.88 3.37
CA ALA A 22 -6.67 20.79 3.61
C ALA A 22 -6.75 19.82 2.42
N ALA A 23 -6.74 20.33 1.18
CA ALA A 23 -6.73 19.50 -0.02
C ALA A 23 -5.43 18.67 -0.14
N LEU A 24 -4.28 19.24 0.24
CA LEU A 24 -3.00 18.52 0.23
C LEU A 24 -2.96 17.41 1.29
N ALA A 25 -3.54 17.64 2.47
CA ALA A 25 -3.63 16.65 3.55
C ALA A 25 -4.72 15.58 3.30
N ALA A 26 -5.71 15.85 2.46
CA ALA A 26 -6.81 14.92 2.18
C ALA A 26 -6.35 13.65 1.46
N ALA A 27 -5.36 13.74 0.56
CA ALA A 27 -4.87 12.59 -0.19
C ALA A 27 -4.23 11.49 0.69
N PRO A 28 -3.25 11.79 1.57
CA PRO A 28 -2.69 10.77 2.46
C PRO A 28 -3.72 10.28 3.50
N LEU A 29 -4.63 11.15 3.96
CA LEU A 29 -5.68 10.75 4.90
C LEU A 29 -6.67 9.78 4.26
N ALA A 30 -7.10 10.05 3.03
CA ALA A 30 -7.95 9.16 2.26
C ALA A 30 -7.25 7.83 1.96
N ALA A 31 -5.96 7.85 1.61
CA ALA A 31 -5.17 6.63 1.43
C ALA A 31 -5.07 5.81 2.73
N PHE A 32 -4.92 6.47 3.88
CA PHE A 32 -4.87 5.81 5.18
C PHE A 32 -6.23 5.19 5.57
N LEU A 33 -7.34 5.88 5.26
CA LEU A 33 -8.69 5.37 5.49
C LEU A 33 -9.09 4.26 4.51
N ALA A 34 -8.53 4.26 3.30
CA ALA A 34 -8.72 3.22 2.29
C ALA A 34 -7.77 2.02 2.47
N ALA A 35 -6.79 2.12 3.37
CA ALA A 35 -5.86 1.04 3.66
C ALA A 35 -6.64 -0.15 4.24
N SER A 36 -6.67 -1.24 3.49
CA SER A 36 -7.22 -2.50 4.00
C SER A 36 -6.25 -3.10 5.03
N PRO A 37 -6.75 -3.74 6.10
CA PRO A 37 -5.89 -4.43 7.05
C PRO A 37 -5.02 -5.45 6.31
N ALA A 38 -3.72 -5.46 6.60
CA ALA A 38 -2.80 -6.42 6.02
C ALA A 38 -3.21 -7.84 6.46
N GLN A 39 -3.79 -8.60 5.53
CA GLN A 39 -4.09 -10.00 5.75
C GLN A 39 -2.83 -10.80 5.49
N ALA A 40 -2.38 -11.56 6.50
CA ALA A 40 -1.28 -12.49 6.31
C ALA A 40 -1.71 -13.55 5.28
N ALA A 41 -0.98 -13.62 4.18
CA ALA A 41 -1.18 -14.69 3.21
C ALA A 41 -0.69 -16.02 3.82
N SER A 42 -1.42 -17.09 3.57
CA SER A 42 -1.07 -18.42 4.07
C SER A 42 0.15 -19.04 3.38
N THR A 43 0.53 -18.54 2.20
CA THR A 43 1.68 -19.01 1.42
C THR A 43 2.46 -17.84 0.82
N LEU A 44 3.75 -18.05 0.53
CA LEU A 44 4.61 -17.03 -0.09
C LEU A 44 4.14 -16.69 -1.51
N ARG A 45 3.70 -17.69 -2.27
CA ARG A 45 3.05 -17.52 -3.57
C ARG A 45 1.84 -16.58 -3.47
N ALA A 46 0.91 -16.84 -2.56
CA ALA A 46 -0.29 -16.01 -2.41
C ALA A 46 0.05 -14.55 -2.04
N ALA A 47 1.09 -14.34 -1.23
CA ALA A 47 1.57 -12.99 -0.92
C ALA A 47 2.14 -12.26 -2.15
N ALA A 48 2.87 -12.98 -3.01
CA ALA A 48 3.47 -12.42 -4.21
C ALA A 48 2.42 -12.14 -5.28
N GLU A 49 1.47 -13.06 -5.48
CA GLU A 49 0.36 -12.93 -6.43
C GLU A 49 -0.53 -11.72 -6.11
N ALA A 50 -0.80 -11.47 -4.83
CA ALA A 50 -1.54 -10.28 -4.38
C ALA A 50 -0.87 -8.95 -4.80
N GLN A 51 0.43 -8.97 -5.07
CA GLN A 51 1.22 -7.82 -5.53
C GLN A 51 1.56 -7.91 -7.02
N SER A 52 0.97 -8.85 -7.77
CA SER A 52 1.29 -9.13 -9.18
C SER A 52 2.78 -9.46 -9.39
N ARG A 53 3.38 -10.19 -8.44
CA ARG A 53 4.78 -10.66 -8.46
C ARG A 53 4.82 -12.18 -8.29
N TYR A 54 5.99 -12.76 -8.54
CA TYR A 54 6.24 -14.20 -8.40
C TYR A 54 7.38 -14.47 -7.42
N MET A 55 7.35 -15.64 -6.78
CA MET A 55 8.40 -16.15 -5.89
C MET A 55 8.79 -17.55 -6.35
N GLY A 56 10.07 -17.70 -6.74
CA GLY A 56 10.65 -18.98 -7.11
C GLY A 56 11.61 -19.50 -6.05
N THR A 57 11.93 -20.79 -6.12
CA THR A 57 12.97 -21.44 -5.30
C THR A 57 13.84 -22.35 -6.16
N GLU A 58 15.10 -22.48 -5.77
CA GLU A 58 16.01 -23.43 -6.42
C GLU A 58 15.98 -24.76 -5.67
N LEU A 59 15.91 -25.86 -6.41
CA LEU A 59 15.97 -27.22 -5.85
C LEU A 59 17.15 -27.99 -6.44
N THR A 60 18.13 -28.32 -5.59
CA THR A 60 19.23 -29.20 -6.01
C THR A 60 18.70 -30.60 -6.33
N GLY A 61 19.24 -31.26 -7.36
CA GLY A 61 18.75 -32.55 -7.85
C GLY A 61 18.58 -33.65 -6.79
N ASN A 62 19.40 -33.70 -5.74
CA ASN A 62 19.23 -34.66 -4.65
C ASN A 62 17.98 -34.41 -3.79
N MET A 63 17.43 -33.19 -3.79
CA MET A 63 16.29 -32.79 -2.98
C MET A 63 14.94 -33.18 -3.61
N VAL A 64 14.87 -33.46 -4.91
CA VAL A 64 13.61 -33.81 -5.59
C VAL A 64 13.02 -35.15 -5.13
N ASN A 65 13.88 -36.04 -4.60
CA ASN A 65 13.45 -37.31 -4.03
C ASN A 65 12.97 -37.19 -2.57
N ASN A 66 13.07 -35.99 -1.98
CA ASN A 66 12.59 -35.73 -0.63
C ASN A 66 11.16 -35.17 -0.69
N SER A 67 10.18 -36.00 -0.33
CA SER A 67 8.76 -35.66 -0.34
C SER A 67 8.39 -34.47 0.55
N THR A 68 9.11 -34.23 1.63
CA THR A 68 8.89 -33.06 2.48
C THR A 68 9.28 -31.78 1.74
N ILE A 69 10.43 -31.81 1.07
CA ILE A 69 10.93 -30.64 0.33
C ILE A 69 10.04 -30.33 -0.86
N THR A 70 9.66 -31.32 -1.65
CA THR A 70 8.80 -31.12 -2.83
C THR A 70 7.39 -30.66 -2.46
N ASN A 71 6.81 -31.17 -1.37
CA ASN A 71 5.52 -30.68 -0.88
C ASN A 71 5.60 -29.23 -0.39
N LEU A 72 6.67 -28.86 0.31
CA LEU A 72 6.89 -27.48 0.73
C LEU A 72 7.05 -26.57 -0.49
N ALA A 73 7.85 -27.00 -1.46
CA ALA A 73 8.12 -26.24 -2.67
C ALA A 73 6.84 -25.98 -3.47
N GLY A 74 6.02 -27.01 -3.72
CA GLY A 74 4.76 -26.90 -4.46
C GLY A 74 3.66 -26.10 -3.74
N THR A 75 3.73 -26.02 -2.40
CA THR A 75 2.78 -25.23 -1.60
C THR A 75 3.18 -23.75 -1.56
N GLN A 76 4.47 -23.46 -1.46
CA GLN A 76 4.97 -22.13 -1.13
C GLN A 76 5.40 -21.30 -2.34
N PHE A 77 5.86 -21.93 -3.42
CA PHE A 77 6.50 -21.23 -4.55
C PHE A 77 5.75 -21.48 -5.85
N ASP A 78 5.91 -20.56 -6.79
CA ASP A 78 5.29 -20.62 -8.12
C ASP A 78 6.19 -21.27 -9.16
N MET A 79 7.51 -21.10 -9.01
CA MET A 79 8.51 -21.58 -9.97
C MET A 79 9.65 -22.30 -9.24
N VAL A 80 10.09 -23.41 -9.83
CA VAL A 80 11.24 -24.19 -9.38
C VAL A 80 12.23 -24.29 -10.52
N THR A 81 13.51 -24.06 -10.23
CA THR A 81 14.63 -24.31 -11.15
C THR A 81 15.71 -25.15 -10.47
#